data_AF-A0A1B6HVX1-F1
#
_entry.id   AF-A0A1B6HVX1-F1
#
_cell.length_a   1.000
_cell.length_b   1.000
_cell.length_c   1.000
_cell.angle_alpha   90.00
_cell.angle_beta   90.00
_cell.angle_gamma   90.00
#
_symmetry.space_group_name_H-M   'P 1'
#
loop_
_entity.id
_entity.type
_entity.pdbx_description
1 polymer ?
#
loop_
_entity_poly.entity_id
_entity_poly.type
_entity_poly.pdbx_seq_one_letter_code
_entity_poly.pdbx_strand_id
1 'polypeptide(L)'
;RTSYLFEALGLSYLVYNGATRSFELYDKPVTLRLYEDVLYYLRIEDQDAIIHFEKISTDTQYYVDEANLSFVWSTYSDCKFYTFCLRFKEPADFSSFRKAYVELC
;
A
#
# COMPACT_ATOMS: atom_id res chain seq x y z
N ARG A 1 3.41 21.02 -7.81
CA ARG A 1 1.93 20.82 -7.74
C ARG A 1 1.78 19.32 -7.53
N THR A 2 1.41 18.87 -6.34
CA THR A 2 1.25 17.42 -6.08
C THR A 2 0.05 16.93 -6.89
N SER A 3 0.27 15.96 -7.79
CA SER A 3 -0.78 15.36 -8.59
C SER A 3 -1.08 13.97 -8.04
N TYR A 4 -2.34 13.70 -7.72
CA TYR A 4 -2.78 12.36 -7.33
C TYR A 4 -3.00 11.53 -8.59
N LEU A 5 -2.30 10.40 -8.67
CA LEU A 5 -2.41 9.45 -9.78
C LEU A 5 -3.50 8.40 -9.50
N PHE A 6 -3.72 8.10 -8.23
CA PHE A 6 -4.74 7.18 -7.77
C PHE A 6 -5.15 7.50 -6.32
N GLU A 7 -6.43 7.31 -6.00
CA GLU A 7 -6.96 7.36 -4.64
C GLU A 7 -7.95 6.22 -4.45
N ALA A 8 -7.88 5.54 -3.30
CA ALA A 8 -8.87 4.56 -2.88
C ALA A 8 -9.22 4.73 -1.39
N LEU A 9 -10.51 4.54 -1.10
CA LEU A 9 -11.10 4.64 0.22
C LEU A 9 -11.66 3.28 0.65
N GLY A 10 -11.77 3.06 1.96
CA GLY A 10 -12.51 1.91 2.50
C GLY A 10 -11.83 0.55 2.29
N LEU A 11 -10.56 0.52 1.94
CA LEU A 11 -9.70 -0.66 1.93
C LEU A 11 -9.17 -1.02 3.33
N SER A 12 -8.68 -2.24 3.50
CA SER A 12 -8.01 -2.67 4.73
C SER A 12 -6.51 -2.57 4.57
N TYR A 13 -5.83 -1.95 5.53
CA TYR A 13 -4.37 -1.95 5.64
C TYR A 13 -3.97 -2.92 6.74
N LEU A 14 -3.06 -3.83 6.43
CA LEU A 14 -2.55 -4.82 7.38
C LEU A 14 -1.03 -4.77 7.44
N VAL A 15 -0.49 -4.96 8.63
CA VAL A 15 0.95 -5.01 8.89
C VAL A 15 1.30 -6.41 9.36
N TYR A 16 2.34 -7.01 8.78
CA TYR A 16 2.80 -8.31 9.23
C TYR A 16 3.53 -8.19 10.56
N ASN A 17 3.04 -8.89 11.57
CA ASN A 17 3.68 -8.97 12.86
C ASN A 17 4.55 -10.25 12.94
N GLY A 18 5.86 -10.05 13.00
CA GLY A 18 6.84 -11.15 13.04
C GLY A 18 6.79 -11.99 14.31
N ALA A 19 6.25 -11.46 15.42
CA ALA A 19 6.11 -12.19 16.68
C ALA A 19 4.92 -13.15 16.65
N THR A 20 3.77 -12.69 16.14
CA THR A 20 2.54 -13.50 16.01
C THR A 20 2.50 -14.32 14.72
N ARG A 21 3.39 -14.01 13.76
CA ARG A 21 3.46 -14.62 12.41
C ARG A 21 2.16 -14.47 11.63
N SER A 22 1.51 -13.33 11.78
CA SER A 22 0.22 -13.03 11.13
C SER A 22 0.14 -11.58 10.70
N PHE A 23 -0.71 -11.32 9.71
CA PHE A 23 -1.12 -9.96 9.36
C PHE A 23 -2.13 -9.44 10.38
N GLU A 24 -1.83 -8.27 10.95
CA GLU A 24 -2.68 -7.57 11.90
C GLU A 24 -3.32 -6.38 11.20
N LEU A 25 -4.64 -6.25 11.37
CA LEU A 25 -5.43 -5.19 10.76
C LEU A 25 -5.13 -3.85 11.46
N TYR A 26 -4.87 -2.81 10.67
CA TYR A 26 -4.93 -1.43 11.15
C TYR A 26 -6.39 -1.06 11.41
N ASP A 27 -6.71 -0.71 12.64
CA ASP A 27 -8.08 -0.67 13.18
C ASP A 27 -8.90 0.54 12.73
N LYS A 28 -8.26 1.54 12.12
CA LYS A 28 -8.94 2.73 11.60
C LYS A 28 -9.14 2.67 10.08
N PRO A 29 -10.20 3.32 9.56
CA PRO A 29 -10.36 3.53 8.13
C PRO A 29 -9.16 4.30 7.57
N VAL A 30 -8.64 3.82 6.44
CA VAL A 30 -7.51 4.44 5.77
C VAL A 30 -7.88 4.93 4.37
N THR A 31 -7.13 5.93 3.91
CA THR A 31 -7.10 6.38 2.52
C THR A 31 -5.74 6.02 1.93
N LEU A 32 -5.75 5.36 0.77
CA LEU A 32 -4.55 5.09 -0.02
C LEU A 32 -4.45 6.12 -1.14
N ARG A 33 -3.25 6.66 -1.34
CA ARG A 33 -2.94 7.51 -2.49
C ARG A 33 -1.64 7.10 -3.14
N LEU A 34 -1.65 7.10 -4.47
CA LEU A 34 -0.44 7.15 -5.28
C LEU A 34 -0.31 8.57 -5.80
N TYR A 35 0.84 9.19 -5.60
CA TYR A 35 1.04 10.56 -6.06
C TYR A 35 2.44 10.80 -6.59
N GLU A 36 2.52 11.79 -7.46
CA GLU A 36 3.75 12.28 -8.07
C GLU A 36 4.15 13.61 -7.41
N ASP A 37 5.42 13.69 -7.01
CA ASP A 37 6.08 14.95 -6.68
C ASP A 37 7.37 15.08 -7.51
N VAL A 38 8.55 14.82 -6.92
CA VAL A 38 9.81 14.62 -7.68
C VAL A 38 9.95 13.16 -8.14
N LEU A 39 9.36 12.25 -7.37
CA LEU A 39 9.32 10.81 -7.56
C LEU A 39 7.90 10.32 -7.27
N TYR A 40 7.67 9.01 -7.41
CA TYR A 40 6.39 8.38 -7.12
C TYR A 40 6.35 7.83 -5.69
N TYR A 41 5.22 8.03 -5.02
CA TYR A 41 5.04 7.61 -3.63
C TYR A 41 3.71 6.91 -3.41
N LEU A 42 3.73 5.93 -2.51
CA LEU A 42 2.57 5.32 -1.89
C LEU A 42 2.38 5.94 -0.50
N ARG A 43 1.20 6.49 -0.27
CA ARG A 43 0.81 7.10 1.00
C ARG A 43 -0.46 6.45 1.53
N ILE A 44 -0.42 6.05 2.78
CA ILE A 44 -1.57 5.58 3.53
C ILE A 44 -1.73 6.48 4.74
N GLU A 45 -2.94 6.95 4.98
CA GLU A 45 -3.26 7.81 6.11
C GLU A 45 -4.64 7.48 6.67
N ASP A 46 -4.82 7.77 7.94
CA ASP A 46 -6.14 7.86 8.56
C ASP A 46 -6.55 9.35 8.72
N GLN A 47 -7.57 9.61 9.53
CA GLN A 47 -8.05 10.98 9.78
C GLN A 47 -7.08 11.82 10.61
N ASP A 48 -6.19 11.18 11.37
CA ASP A 48 -5.32 11.82 12.35
C ASP A 48 -3.91 12.05 11.81
N ALA A 49 -3.38 11.10 11.02
CA ALA A 49 -2.00 11.10 10.58
C ALA A 49 -1.71 10.26 9.33
N ILE A 50 -0.54 10.53 8.74
CA ILE A 50 0.09 9.63 7.76
C ILE A 50 0.65 8.43 8.52
N ILE A 51 0.16 7.24 8.19
CA ILE A 51 0.55 6.00 8.87
C ILE A 51 1.62 5.23 8.10
N HIS A 52 1.69 5.42 6.79
CA HIS A 52 2.68 4.81 5.93
C HIS A 52 3.01 5.77 4.78
N PHE A 53 4.30 5.95 4.54
CA PHE A 53 4.78 6.78 3.45
C PHE A 53 6.04 6.17 2.85
N GLU A 54 5.94 5.76 1.59
CA GLU A 54 6.99 5.01 0.91
C GLU A 54 7.20 5.51 -0.51
N LYS A 55 8.47 5.59 -0.92
CA LYS A 55 8.85 5.80 -2.33
C LYS A 55 8.63 4.51 -3.10
N ILE A 56 7.89 4.58 -4.21
CA ILE A 56 7.76 3.47 -5.15
C ILE A 56 9.08 3.35 -5.92
N SER A 57 9.62 2.12 -5.96
CA SER A 57 10.87 1.79 -6.65
C SER A 57 10.69 0.54 -7.50
N THR A 58 11.48 0.42 -8.57
CA THR A 58 11.64 -0.82 -9.36
C THR A 58 12.09 -1.99 -8.49
N ASP A 59 12.78 -1.68 -7.39
CA ASP A 59 13.37 -2.68 -6.49
C ASP A 59 12.39 -3.18 -5.42
N THR A 60 11.21 -2.58 -5.32
CA THR A 60 10.19 -2.98 -4.34
C THR A 60 9.67 -4.37 -4.70
N GLN A 61 9.90 -5.34 -3.81
CA GLN A 61 9.35 -6.68 -3.97
C GLN A 61 7.89 -6.71 -3.52
N TYR A 62 7.00 -7.07 -4.44
CA TYR A 62 5.58 -7.20 -4.17
C TYR A 62 4.99 -8.48 -4.77
N TYR A 63 3.85 -8.86 -4.22
CA TYR A 63 3.04 -9.99 -4.61
C TYR A 63 1.57 -9.56 -4.72
N VAL A 64 0.88 -10.07 -5.73
CA VAL A 64 -0.52 -9.74 -6.03
C VAL A 64 -1.34 -11.02 -5.88
N ASP A 65 -2.38 -10.96 -5.06
CA ASP A 65 -3.37 -12.01 -4.89
C ASP A 65 -4.72 -11.53 -5.42
N GLU A 66 -5.04 -11.91 -6.66
CA GLU A 66 -6.27 -11.51 -7.33
C GLU A 66 -7.52 -12.16 -6.71
N ALA A 67 -7.39 -13.36 -6.13
CA ALA A 67 -8.52 -14.05 -5.51
C ALA A 67 -8.98 -13.33 -4.23
N ASN A 68 -8.03 -12.75 -3.49
CA ASN A 68 -8.30 -12.00 -2.26
C ASN A 68 -8.25 -10.47 -2.44
N LEU A 69 -8.18 -9.97 -3.68
CA LEU A 69 -8.03 -8.54 -3.99
C LEU A 69 -6.95 -7.86 -3.14
N SER A 70 -5.83 -8.56 -2.94
CA SER A 70 -4.79 -8.19 -1.99
C SER A 70 -3.47 -7.90 -2.68
N PHE A 71 -2.79 -6.85 -2.22
CA PHE A 71 -1.46 -6.47 -2.65
C PHE A 71 -0.53 -6.50 -1.45
N VAL A 72 0.50 -7.33 -1.50
CA VAL A 72 1.47 -7.53 -0.43
C VAL A 72 2.82 -7.03 -0.90
N TRP A 73 3.52 -6.23 -0.09
CA TRP A 73 4.87 -5.78 -0.41
C TRP A 73 5.74 -5.76 0.83
N SER A 74 7.05 -5.79 0.61
CA SER A 74 8.01 -5.67 1.69
C SER A 74 9.02 -4.56 1.42
N THR A 75 9.34 -3.81 2.47
CA THR A 75 10.43 -2.83 2.46
C THR A 75 11.54 -3.27 3.38
N TYR A 76 12.77 -2.89 3.05
CA TYR A 76 13.91 -3.07 3.91
C TYR A 76 14.27 -1.73 4.54
N SER A 77 14.12 -1.62 5.86
CA SER A 77 14.50 -0.44 6.65
C SER A 77 15.09 -0.88 7.99
N ASP A 78 15.99 -0.10 8.55
CA ASP A 78 16.58 -0.35 9.88
C ASP A 78 17.15 -1.77 10.06
N CYS A 79 17.72 -2.32 8.98
CA CYS A 79 18.27 -3.68 8.89
C CYS A 79 17.22 -4.81 9.05
N LYS A 80 15.95 -4.55 8.74
CA LYS A 80 14.84 -5.51 8.87
C LYS A 80 13.88 -5.36 7.69
N PHE A 81 13.20 -6.47 7.36
CA PHE A 81 12.08 -6.42 6.43
C PHE A 81 10.79 -6.09 7.18
N TYR A 82 10.03 -5.13 6.65
CA TYR A 82 8.67 -4.84 7.05
C TYR A 82 7.74 -5.25 5.90
N THR A 83 6.73 -6.07 6.21
CA THR A 83 5.80 -6.59 5.19
C THR A 83 4.41 -6.04 5.46
N PHE A 84 3.76 -5.57 4.40
CA PHE A 84 2.47 -4.90 4.45
C PHE A 84 1.50 -5.55 3.47
N CYS A 85 0.20 -5.37 3.72
CA CYS A 85 -0.85 -5.84 2.84
C CYS A 85 -1.95 -4.78 2.72
N LEU A 86 -2.35 -4.50 1.49
CA LEU A 86 -3.56 -3.75 1.16
C LEU A 86 -4.60 -4.77 0.68
N ARG A 87 -5.80 -4.74 1.26
CA ARG A 87 -6.93 -5.55 0.79
C ARG A 87 -8.06 -4.63 0.35
N PHE A 88 -8.39 -4.70 -0.93
CA PHE A 88 -9.44 -3.91 -1.55
C PHE A 88 -10.78 -4.62 -1.41
N LYS A 89 -11.86 -3.84 -1.33
CA LYS A 89 -13.23 -4.37 -1.32
C LYS A 89 -13.76 -4.60 -2.73
N GLU A 90 -13.48 -3.65 -3.60
CA GLU A 90 -13.98 -3.63 -4.97
C GLU A 90 -12.91 -4.12 -5.96
N PRO A 91 -13.24 -5.08 -6.84
CA PRO A 91 -12.31 -5.53 -7.88
C PRO A 91 -11.85 -4.40 -8.81
N ALA A 92 -12.72 -3.41 -9.07
CA ALA A 92 -12.39 -2.27 -9.93
C ALA A 92 -11.30 -1.37 -9.33
N ASP A 93 -11.37 -1.10 -8.03
CA ASP A 93 -10.35 -0.31 -7.32
C ASP A 93 -9.03 -1.06 -7.27
N PHE A 94 -9.07 -2.37 -7.02
CA PHE A 94 -7.88 -3.22 -7.03
C PHE A 94 -7.20 -3.24 -8.39
N SER A 95 -7.98 -3.41 -9.47
CA SER A 95 -7.46 -3.42 -10.84
C SER A 95 -6.84 -2.07 -11.22
N SER A 96 -7.52 -0.97 -10.87
CA SER A 96 -7.05 0.39 -11.10
C SER A 96 -5.76 0.67 -10.32
N PHE A 97 -5.71 0.28 -9.03
CA PHE A 97 -4.51 0.40 -8.20
C PHE A 97 -3.35 -0.37 -8.80
N ARG A 98 -3.54 -1.65 -9.13
CA ARG A 98 -2.47 -2.50 -9.67
C ARG A 98 -1.90 -1.92 -10.96
N LYS A 99 -2.77 -1.50 -11.88
CA LYS A 99 -2.35 -0.89 -13.13
C LYS A 99 -1.52 0.37 -12.87
N ALA A 100 -2.03 1.27 -12.03
CA ALA A 100 -1.31 2.48 -11.65
C ALA A 100 0.04 2.15 -11.00
N TYR A 101 0.07 1.28 -9.98
CA TYR A 101 1.29 0.93 -9.25
C TYR A 101 2.38 0.34 -10.16
N VAL A 102 2.01 -0.58 -11.06
CA VAL A 102 2.95 -1.20 -12.02
C VAL A 102 3.52 -0.18 -13.01
N GLU A 103 2.75 0.85 -13.40
CA GLU A 103 3.25 1.92 -14.27
C GLU A 103 4.25 2.85 -13.56
N LEU A 104 4.29 2.83 -12.22
CA LEU A 104 5.18 3.68 -11.40
C LEU A 104 6.42 2.95 -10.87
N CYS A 105 6.43 1.62 -10.95
CA CYS A 105 7.63 0.79 -10.73
C CYS A 105 8.48 0.80 -11.99
#